data_AF-A0A917WRZ2-F1
#
_entry.id   AF-A0A917WRZ2-F1
#
_cell.length_a   1.000
_cell.length_b   1.000
_cell.length_c   1.000
_cell.angle_alpha   90.00
_cell.angle_beta   90.00
_cell.angle_gamma   90.00
#
_symmetry.space_group_name_H-M   'P 1'
#
loop_
_entity.id
_entity.type
_entity.pdbx_description
1 polymer ?
#
loop_
_entity_poly.entity_id
_entity_poly.type
_entity_poly.pdbx_seq_one_letter_code
_entity_poly.pdbx_strand_id
1 'polypeptide(L)' 'MKTILAKIIYFTFTLFIFTVLWKVMIEIWDAFVPWNYKTDLLGIFVVAPIVISSSFILSSLCFKVIRETE' A
#
# COMPACT_ATOMS: atom_id res chain seq x y z
N MET A 1 20.77 5.32 16.35
CA MET A 1 20.05 6.41 15.65
C MET A 1 19.94 6.21 14.14
N LYS A 2 21.03 5.96 13.39
CA LYS A 2 20.99 5.74 11.93
C LYS A 2 20.00 4.65 11.48
N THR A 3 19.96 3.51 12.17
CA THR A 3 19.06 2.38 11.85
C THR A 3 17.59 2.68 12.14
N ILE A 4 17.30 3.49 13.16
CA ILE A 4 15.93 3.89 13.51
C ILE A 4 15.41 4.87 12.46
N LEU A 5 16.23 5.83 12.04
CA LEU A 5 15.89 6.78 10.99
C LEU A 5 15.57 6.08 9.66
N ALA A 6 16.39 5.10 9.27
CA ALA A 6 16.15 4.31 8.06
C ALA A 6 14.81 3.55 8.11
N LYS A 7 14.46 2.97 9.27
CA LYS A 7 13.16 2.30 9.48
C LYS A 7 11.99 3.27 9.39
N ILE A 8 12.13 4.47 9.94
CA ILE A 8 11.11 5.52 9.85
C ILE A 8 10.91 5.94 8.40
N ILE A 9 11.98 6.23 7.67
CA ILE A 9 11.91 6.61 6.24
C ILE A 9 11.24 5.50 5.42
N TYR A 10 11.65 4.24 5.62
CA TYR A 10 11.03 3.09 4.97
C TYR A 10 9.52 3.01 5.25
N PHE A 11 9.13 3.18 6.52
CA PHE A 11 7.73 3.11 6.92
C PHE A 11 6.91 4.27 6.33
N THR A 12 7.43 5.50 6.38
CA THR A 12 6.79 6.67 5.77
C THR A 12 6.62 6.50 4.26
N PHE A 13 7.63 5.98 3.57
CA PHE A 13 7.54 5.68 2.14
C PHE A 13 6.51 4.59 1.83
N THR A 14 6.46 3.56 2.66
CA THR A 14 5.45 2.49 2.55
C THR A 14 4.03 3.04 2.74
N LEU A 15 3.82 3.93 3.73
CA LEU A 15 2.54 4.61 3.94
C LEU A 15 2.14 5.49 2.76
N PHE A 16 3.11 6.17 2.14
CA PHE A 16 2.87 6.95 0.93
C PHE A 16 2.36 6.06 -0.21
N ILE A 17 3.05 4.94 -0.49
CA ILE A 17 2.62 3.97 -1.51
C ILE A 17 1.22 3.43 -1.19
N PHE A 18 0.99 3.05 0.07
CA PHE A 18 -0.32 2.57 0.51
C PHE A 18 -1.42 3.58 0.25
N THR A 19 -1.20 4.85 0.59
CA THR A 19 -2.19 5.92 0.38
C THR A 19 -2.54 6.08 -1.09
N VAL A 20 -1.54 6.02 -1.97
CA VAL A 20 -1.74 6.11 -3.43
C VAL A 20 -2.53 4.90 -3.93
N LEU A 21 -2.11 3.69 -3.59
CA LEU A 21 -2.78 2.46 -4.01
C LEU A 21 -4.23 2.39 -3.49
N TRP A 22 -4.45 2.80 -2.25
CA TRP A 22 -5.77 2.82 -1.63
C TRP A 22 -6.71 3.79 -2.33
N LYS A 23 -6.24 4.99 -2.70
CA LYS A 23 -7.05 5.94 -3.48
C LYS A 23 -7.44 5.39 -4.84
N VAL A 24 -6.49 4.84 -5.58
CA VAL A 24 -6.76 4.20 -6.88
C VAL A 24 -7.76 3.05 -6.72
N MET A 25 -7.61 2.25 -5.66
CA MET A 25 -8.52 1.16 -5.38
C MET A 25 -9.93 1.64 -5.07
N ILE A 26 -10.10 2.73 -4.30
CA ILE A 26 -11.42 3.33 -4.04
C ILE A 26 -12.06 3.79 -5.36
N GLU A 27 -11.31 4.50 -6.22
CA GLU A 27 -11.86 4.98 -7.50
C GLU A 27 -12.31 3.81 -8.40
N ILE A 28 -11.53 2.73 -8.44
CA ILE A 28 -11.91 1.50 -9.17
C ILE A 28 -13.12 0.85 -8.49
N TRP A 29 -13.13 0.77 -7.16
CA TRP A 29 -14.20 0.13 -6.41
C TRP A 29 -15.53 0.83 -6.63
N ASP A 30 -15.56 2.17 -6.51
CA ASP A 30 -16.76 2.96 -6.71
C ASP A 30 -17.27 2.91 -8.16
N ALA A 31 -16.39 2.71 -9.13
CA ALA A 31 -16.76 2.59 -10.54
C ALA A 31 -17.35 1.22 -10.91
N PHE A 32 -16.91 0.14 -10.25
CA PHE A 32 -17.24 -1.24 -10.66
C PHE A 32 -18.06 -2.03 -9.64
N VAL A 33 -18.08 -1.63 -8.36
CA VAL A 33 -18.69 -2.38 -7.28
C VAL A 33 -19.87 -1.61 -6.69
N PRO A 34 -21.09 -2.19 -6.72
CA PRO A 34 -22.24 -1.58 -6.07
C PRO A 34 -22.04 -1.46 -4.56
N TRP A 35 -22.46 -0.32 -4.01
CA TRP A 35 -22.51 -0.08 -2.56
C TRP A 35 -23.51 -1.03 -1.89
N ASN A 36 -22.98 -2.05 -1.22
CA ASN A 36 -23.76 -3.04 -0.48
C ASN A 36 -22.93 -3.56 0.69
N TYR A 37 -23.57 -3.90 1.80
CA TYR A 37 -22.89 -4.37 3.01
C TYR A 37 -21.94 -5.56 2.76
N LYS A 38 -22.32 -6.48 1.85
CA LYS A 38 -21.49 -7.63 1.50
C LYS A 38 -20.21 -7.25 0.75
N THR A 39 -20.30 -6.27 -0.15
CA THR A 39 -19.15 -5.80 -0.93
C THR A 39 -18.24 -4.95 -0.05
N ASP A 40 -18.79 -4.12 0.83
CA ASP A 40 -17.99 -3.33 1.77
C ASP A 40 -17.11 -4.22 2.69
N LEU A 41 -17.67 -5.34 3.15
CA LEU A 41 -16.90 -6.35 3.90
C LEU A 41 -15.76 -6.94 3.05
N LEU A 42 -15.97 -7.18 1.75
CA LEU A 42 -14.89 -7.63 0.86
C LEU A 42 -13.81 -6.56 0.69
N GLY A 43 -14.21 -5.28 0.58
CA GLY A 43 -13.28 -4.16 0.55
C GLY A 43 -12.37 -4.13 1.78
N ILE A 44 -12.91 -4.39 2.96
CA ILE A 44 -12.13 -4.36 4.21
C ILE A 44 -11.31 -5.64 4.41
N PHE A 45 -11.93 -6.82 4.24
CA PHE A 45 -11.29 -8.09 4.62
C PHE A 45 -10.45 -8.73 3.52
N VAL A 46 -10.64 -8.36 2.26
CA VAL A 46 -9.89 -8.92 1.13
C VAL A 46 -9.02 -7.84 0.49
N VAL A 47 -9.61 -6.71 0.13
CA VAL A 47 -8.89 -5.68 -0.63
C VAL A 47 -7.85 -4.97 0.25
N ALA A 48 -8.19 -4.59 1.49
CA ALA A 48 -7.24 -3.91 2.36
C ALA A 48 -5.98 -4.74 2.65
N PRO A 49 -6.06 -6.04 3.01
CA PRO A 49 -4.86 -6.88 3.14
C PRO A 49 -4.02 -6.94 1.87
N ILE A 50 -4.64 -7.08 0.69
CA ILE A 50 -3.93 -7.12 -0.60
C ILE A 50 -3.19 -5.81 -0.85
N VAL A 51 -3.83 -4.66 -0.62
CA VAL A 51 -3.22 -3.34 -0.82
C VAL A 51 -2.08 -3.12 0.18
N ILE A 52 -2.26 -3.52 1.44
CA ILE A 52 -1.20 -3.44 2.46
C ILE A 52 0.01 -4.28 2.02
N SER A 53 -0.18 -5.57 1.72
CA SER A 53 0.91 -6.45 1.29
C SER A 53 1.63 -5.92 0.04
N SER A 54 0.86 -5.44 -0.94
CA SER A 54 1.42 -4.85 -2.17
C SER A 54 2.27 -3.62 -1.86
N SER A 55 1.83 -2.77 -0.92
CA SER A 55 2.56 -1.57 -0.51
C SER A 55 3.93 -1.91 0.10
N PHE A 56 3.98 -2.93 0.95
CA PHE A 56 5.24 -3.41 1.52
C PHE A 56 6.17 -4.02 0.48
N ILE A 57 5.63 -4.79 -0.47
CA ILE A 57 6.41 -5.41 -1.55
C ILE A 57 7.00 -4.31 -2.45
N LEU A 58 6.17 -3.35 -2.91
CA LEU A 58 6.64 -2.24 -3.75
C LEU A 58 7.69 -1.39 -3.03
N SER A 59 7.46 -1.05 -1.76
CA SER A 59 8.42 -0.30 -0.96
C SER A 59 9.75 -1.06 -0.87
N SER A 60 9.72 -2.36 -0.57
CA SER A 60 10.91 -3.21 -0.52
C SER A 60 11.66 -3.25 -1.86
N LEU A 61 10.94 -3.37 -2.98
CA LEU A 61 11.52 -3.36 -4.31
C LEU A 61 12.19 -2.01 -4.64
N CYS A 62 11.52 -0.88 -4.35
CA CYS A 62 12.10 0.45 -4.54
C CYS A 62 13.41 0.63 -3.77
N PHE A 63 13.41 0.29 -2.48
CA PHE A 63 14.63 0.39 -1.66
C PHE A 63 15.72 -0.58 -2.10
N LYS A 64 15.36 -1.77 -2.59
CA LYS A 64 16.31 -2.73 -3.17
C LYS A 64 16.99 -2.13 -4.40
N VAL A 65 16.23 -1.58 -5.34
CA VAL A 65 16.76 -0.97 -6.57
C VAL A 65 17.64 0.24 -6.26
N ILE A 66 17.22 1.11 -5.34
CA ILE A 66 18.01 2.29 -4.92
C ILE A 66 19.39 1.84 -4.42
N ARG A 67 19.43 0.82 -3.55
CA ARG A 67 20.67 0.30 -2.98
C ARG A 67 21.55 -0.45 -4.00
N GLU A 68 20.97 -1.04 -5.04
CA GLU A 68 21.72 -1.69 -6.12
C GLU A 68 22.27 -0.69 -7.15
N THR A 69 21.76 0.55 -7.15
CA THR A 69 22.15 1.61 -8.09
C THR A 69 23.21 2.56 -7.50
N GLU A 70 23.39 2.59 -6.18
CA GLU A 70 24.48 3.28 -5.46
C GLU A 70 25.72 2.39 -5.29
#